data_AF-V5F8G9-F1
#
_entry.id   AF-V5F8G9-F1
#
_cell.length_a   1.000
_cell.length_b   1.000
_cell.length_c   1.000
_cell.angle_alpha   90.00
_cell.angle_beta   90.00
_cell.angle_gamma   90.00
#
_symmetry.space_group_name_H-M   'P 1'
#
loop_
_entity.id
_entity.type
_entity.pdbx_description
1 polymer ?
#
loop_
_entity_poly.entity_id
_entity_poly.type
_entity_poly.pdbx_seq_one_letter_code
_entity_poly.pdbx_strand_id
1 'polypeptide(L)' 'MAFIPLKPIPIKYRHSMIYVGIERIGIRDGTFFVIDNVNVERMHISVGIIAC' A
#
# COMPACT_ATOMS: atom_id res chain seq x y z
N MET A 1 -15.42 -12.03 10.59
CA MET A 1 -15.89 -11.14 9.50
C MET A 1 -15.95 -11.95 8.23
N ALA A 2 -16.99 -11.76 7.41
CA ALA A 2 -17.09 -12.42 6.10
C ALA A 2 -16.07 -11.80 5.13
N PHE A 3 -15.46 -12.62 4.27
CA PHE A 3 -14.57 -12.13 3.22
C PHE A 3 -15.36 -11.32 2.19
N ILE A 4 -14.94 -10.08 1.95
CA ILE A 4 -15.52 -9.21 0.93
C ILE A 4 -14.48 -9.04 -0.18
N PRO A 5 -14.78 -9.43 -1.44
CA PRO A 5 -13.83 -9.29 -2.52
C PRO A 5 -13.58 -7.81 -2.82
N LEU A 6 -12.31 -7.44 -2.91
CA LEU A 6 -11.89 -6.09 -3.29
C LEU A 6 -12.06 -5.91 -4.81
N LYS A 7 -12.77 -4.85 -5.22
CA LYS A 7 -12.93 -4.49 -6.62
C LYS A 7 -11.94 -3.38 -7.01
N PRO A 8 -11.18 -3.52 -8.10
CA PRO A 8 -10.25 -2.47 -8.51
C PRO A 8 -10.97 -1.19 -8.95
N ILE A 9 -10.40 -0.03 -8.61
CA ILE A 9 -10.87 1.31 -9.03
C ILE A 9 -10.50 1.51 -10.51
N PRO A 10 -11.27 2.20 -11.36
CA PRO A 10 -10.87 2.46 -12.75
C PRO A 10 -9.49 3.15 -12.87
N ILE A 11 -8.67 2.74 -13.86
CA ILE A 11 -7.28 3.20 -13.99
C ILE A 11 -7.12 4.72 -14.13
N LYS A 12 -8.12 5.40 -14.72
CA LYS A 12 -8.16 6.86 -14.86
C LYS A 12 -8.22 7.64 -13.54
N TYR A 13 -8.50 6.96 -12.43
CA TYR A 13 -8.56 7.55 -11.09
C TYR A 13 -7.39 7.10 -10.20
N ARG A 14 -6.35 6.49 -10.77
CA ARG A 14 -5.18 6.02 -10.05
C ARG A 14 -3.97 6.91 -10.33
N HIS A 15 -3.11 7.05 -9.34
CA HIS A 15 -1.77 7.59 -9.53
C HIS A 15 -0.91 6.53 -10.25
N SER A 16 -0.03 6.97 -11.16
CA SER A 16 0.72 6.08 -12.04
C SER A 16 1.87 5.35 -11.34
N MET A 17 2.52 5.98 -10.37
CA MET A 17 3.64 5.40 -9.63
C MET A 17 3.87 6.10 -8.30
N ILE A 18 4.55 5.42 -7.38
CA ILE A 18 5.11 6.00 -6.16
C ILE A 18 6.57 5.57 -6.02
N TYR A 19 7.44 6.49 -5.61
CA TYR A 19 8.83 6.20 -5.29
C TYR A 19 8.96 5.97 -3.78
N VAL A 20 9.56 4.84 -3.42
CA VAL A 20 9.70 4.38 -2.03
C VAL A 20 11.19 4.18 -1.76
N GLY A 21 11.81 5.12 -1.04
CA GLY A 21 13.26 5.18 -0.80
C GLY A 21 13.70 4.52 0.51
N ILE A 22 13.31 3.27 0.73
CA ILE A 22 13.48 2.52 1.99
C ILE A 22 13.61 1.02 1.70
N GLU A 23 14.06 0.25 2.69
CA GLU A 23 14.45 -1.14 2.47
C GLU A 23 13.29 -2.14 2.40
N ARG A 24 12.25 -1.98 3.22
CA ARG A 24 11.22 -3.03 3.38
C ARG A 24 9.80 -2.49 3.32
N ILE A 25 8.98 -3.13 2.49
CA ILE A 25 7.54 -2.97 2.46
C ILE A 25 6.92 -4.16 3.18
N GLY A 26 6.06 -3.90 4.15
CA GLY A 26 5.30 -4.91 4.89
C GLY A 26 3.79 -4.74 4.74
N ILE A 27 3.05 -5.72 5.24
CA ILE A 27 1.58 -5.67 5.32
C ILE A 27 1.18 -5.76 6.78
N ARG A 28 0.33 -4.84 7.23
CA ARG A 28 -0.29 -4.86 8.56
C ARG A 28 -1.75 -4.48 8.43
N ASP A 29 -2.64 -5.25 9.06
CA ASP A 29 -4.09 -5.01 9.04
C ASP A 29 -4.68 -4.80 7.62
N GLY A 30 -4.15 -5.54 6.64
CA GLY A 30 -4.59 -5.46 5.24
C GLY A 30 -4.12 -4.21 4.48
N THR A 31 -3.24 -3.40 5.07
CA THR A 31 -2.62 -2.27 4.37
C THR A 31 -1.11 -2.38 4.28
N PHE A 32 -0.54 -1.74 3.25
CA PHE A 32 0.88 -1.71 2.99
C PHE A 32 1.54 -0.59 3.79
N PHE A 33 2.66 -0.92 4.42
CA PHE A 33 3.46 0.02 5.18
C PHE A 33 4.91 -0.04 4.77
N VAL A 34 5.55 1.13 4.82
CA VAL A 34 7.00 1.29 4.79
C VAL A 34 7.55 1.03 6.18
N ILE A 35 8.43 0.04 6.29
CA ILE A 35 9.14 -0.30 7.52
C ILE A 35 10.57 0.21 7.39
N ASP A 36 10.98 1.02 8.36
CA ASP A 36 12.36 1.48 8.49
C ASP A 36 13.22 0.49 9.30
N ASN A 37 14.55 0.62 9.23
CA ASN A 37 15.48 -0.27 9.92
C ASN A 37 15.36 -0.26 11.46
N VAL A 38 14.71 0.75 12.04
CA VAL A 38 14.37 0.79 13.48
C VAL A 38 13.03 0.09 13.78
N ASN A 39 12.45 -0.64 12.81
CA ASN A 39 11.12 -1.27 12.86
C ASN A 39 9.97 -0.29 13.20
N VAL A 40 10.16 1.00 12.92
CA VAL A 40 9.12 2.01 13.05
C VAL A 40 8.40 2.16 11.71
N GLU A 41 7.07 2.09 11.74
CA GLU A 41 6.22 2.36 10.57
C GLU A 41 6.33 3.84 10.21
N ARG A 42 6.89 4.15 9.04
CA ARG A 42 7.08 5.54 8.63
C ARG A 42 5.98 6.04 7.70
N MET A 43 5.41 5.17 6.87
CA MET A 43 4.51 5.60 5.82
C MET A 43 3.49 4.53 5.46
N HIS A 44 2.22 4.92 5.40
CA HIS A 44 1.12 4.13 4.87
C HIS A 44 1.10 4.26 3.34
N ILE A 45 1.07 3.13 2.63
CA ILE A 45 0.96 3.09 1.17
C ILE A 45 -0.46 2.64 0.80
N SER A 46 -1.23 3.56 0.23
CA SER A 46 -2.56 3.28 -0.31
C SER A 46 -2.47 2.62 -1.70
N VAL A 47 -2.18 1.31 -1.73
CA VAL A 47 -1.99 0.54 -2.97
C VAL A 47 -3.21 0.56 -3.89
N GLY A 48 -4.43 0.63 -3.35
CA GLY A 48 -5.66 0.61 -4.16
C GLY A 48 -5.84 1.82 -5.11
N ILE A 49 -5.14 2.93 -4.87
CA ILE A 49 -5.14 4.11 -5.75
C ILE A 49 -3.84 4.26 -6.57
N ILE A 50 -2.89 3.33 -6.42
CA ILE A 50 -1.56 3.43 -7.05
C ILE A 50 -1.30 2.22 -7.96
N ALA A 51 -1.51 1.00 -7.47
CA ALA A 51 -1.18 -0.24 -8.18
C ALA A 51 -2.45 -1.02 -8.57
N CYS A 52 -2.25 -1.96 -9.51
CA CYS A 52 -3.32 -2.69 -10.18
C CYS A 52 -4.05 -3.72 -9.30
#